data_AF-A0A8X7P5S1-F1
#
_entry.id   AF-A0A8X7P5S1-F1
#
_cell.length_a   1.000
_cell.length_b   1.000
_cell.length_c   1.000
_cell.angle_alpha   90.00
_cell.angle_beta   90.00
_cell.angle_gamma   90.00
#
_symmetry.space_group_name_H-M   'P 1'
#
loop_
_entity.id
_entity.type
_entity.pdbx_description
1 polymer ?
#
loop_
_entity_poly.entity_id
_entity_poly.type
_entity_poly.pdbx_seq_one_letter_code
_entity_poly.pdbx_strand_id
1 'polypeptide(L)'
;MGPTEWLLNHEIDAMMYLFTEMTTLRRWEPSKVAFMSCMFSNQMKTSFEEFQKDKKKFKVSELLHRYDIGELPVLGRTRLMWDLDVTCMYVPLNVGKHWISMCVNFFSQSIEVFDCEGLKHNKEVEPFAFLIPRIVKSVHSSKSRQQLKVEQYTVSYTPMPYLLNKSNSDCGVYALKHIECHYLGLEFSLVNDNNIR
;
A
#
# COMPACT_ATOMS: atom_id res chain seq x y z
N MET A 1 -0.48 29.31 -9.85
CA MET A 1 -0.97 28.55 -8.68
C MET A 1 -2.01 27.59 -9.20
N GLY A 2 -1.85 26.29 -8.92
CA GLY A 2 -2.86 25.30 -9.28
C GLY A 2 -4.07 25.34 -8.35
N PRO A 3 -5.11 24.53 -8.63
CA PRO A 3 -6.21 24.38 -7.70
C PRO A 3 -5.66 23.88 -6.35
N THR A 4 -6.15 24.48 -5.27
CA THR A 4 -5.87 24.13 -3.87
C THR A 4 -6.71 22.95 -3.39
N GLU A 5 -7.18 22.11 -4.31
CA GLU A 5 -8.06 20.99 -3.99
C GLU A 5 -7.22 19.75 -3.70
N TRP A 6 -7.51 19.14 -2.57
CA TRP A 6 -6.81 17.96 -2.08
C TRP A 6 -7.61 16.73 -2.51
N LEU A 7 -6.92 15.74 -3.08
CA LEU A 7 -7.60 14.48 -3.37
C LEU A 7 -8.16 13.85 -2.08
N LEU A 8 -9.43 13.51 -2.15
CA LEU A 8 -10.19 12.85 -1.10
C LEU A 8 -10.09 11.33 -1.25
N ASN A 9 -10.41 10.60 -0.18
CA ASN A 9 -10.30 9.14 -0.15
C ASN A 9 -11.01 8.45 -1.33
N HIS A 10 -12.18 8.95 -1.75
CA HIS A 10 -12.95 8.34 -2.83
C HIS A 10 -12.30 8.51 -4.21
N GLU A 11 -11.54 9.59 -4.42
CA GLU A 11 -10.82 9.84 -5.67
C GLU A 11 -9.58 8.95 -5.76
N ILE A 12 -8.84 8.82 -4.65
CA ILE A 12 -7.73 7.86 -4.51
C ILE A 12 -8.25 6.44 -4.75
N ASP A 13 -9.31 6.03 -4.06
CA ASP A 13 -9.88 4.68 -4.17
C ASP A 13 -10.39 4.37 -5.58
N ALA A 14 -10.98 5.36 -6.28
CA ALA A 14 -11.38 5.20 -7.68
C ALA A 14 -10.17 4.91 -8.59
N MET A 15 -9.05 5.59 -8.38
CA MET A 15 -7.83 5.35 -9.15
C MET A 15 -7.18 4.00 -8.83
N MET A 16 -7.15 3.60 -7.55
CA MET A 16 -6.66 2.26 -7.17
C MET A 16 -7.52 1.13 -7.75
N TYR A 17 -8.83 1.34 -7.84
CA TYR A 17 -9.74 0.44 -8.54
C TYR A 17 -9.41 0.35 -10.03
N LEU A 18 -9.16 1.48 -10.71
CA LEU A 18 -8.76 1.47 -12.11
C LEU A 18 -7.44 0.72 -12.33
N PHE A 19 -6.44 0.88 -11.45
CA PHE A 19 -5.21 0.08 -11.52
C PHE A 19 -5.48 -1.41 -11.38
N THR A 20 -6.39 -1.80 -10.47
CA THR A 20 -6.83 -3.21 -10.32
C THR A 20 -7.49 -3.74 -11.59
N GLU A 21 -8.35 -2.96 -12.23
CA GLU A 21 -9.00 -3.35 -13.48
C GLU A 21 -7.98 -3.48 -14.63
N MET A 22 -7.01 -2.57 -14.71
CA MET A 22 -5.97 -2.62 -15.75
C MET A 22 -5.11 -3.89 -15.65
N THR A 23 -4.78 -4.34 -14.44
CA THR A 23 -4.03 -5.60 -14.23
C THR A 23 -4.91 -6.84 -14.38
N THR A 24 -6.16 -6.79 -13.88
CA THR A 24 -7.12 -7.91 -14.00
C THR A 24 -7.47 -8.21 -15.46
N LEU A 25 -7.64 -7.15 -16.28
CA LEU A 25 -7.86 -7.27 -17.72
C LEU A 25 -6.57 -7.55 -18.51
N ARG A 26 -5.43 -7.73 -17.83
CA ARG A 26 -4.09 -7.96 -18.43
C ARG A 26 -3.70 -6.91 -19.46
N ARG A 27 -4.14 -5.68 -19.25
CA ARG A 27 -3.68 -4.53 -20.05
C ARG A 27 -2.33 -4.04 -19.57
N TRP A 28 -2.05 -4.27 -18.28
CA TRP A 28 -0.77 -4.00 -17.64
C TRP A 28 -0.16 -5.29 -17.09
N GLU A 29 1.17 -5.38 -17.17
CA GLU A 29 1.98 -6.46 -16.58
C GLU A 29 3.05 -5.83 -15.66
N PRO A 30 3.38 -6.47 -14.52
CA PRO A 30 2.90 -7.78 -14.07
C PRO A 30 1.46 -7.76 -13.55
N SER A 31 0.64 -8.77 -13.90
CA SER A 31 -0.78 -8.79 -13.52
C SER A 31 -1.04 -9.27 -12.08
N LYS A 32 -0.08 -9.94 -11.45
CA LYS A 32 -0.20 -10.54 -10.10
C LYS A 32 0.27 -9.60 -8.99
N VAL A 33 -0.33 -8.41 -8.96
CA VAL A 33 -0.14 -7.40 -7.92
C VAL A 33 -1.48 -7.05 -7.29
N ALA A 34 -1.45 -6.42 -6.11
CA ALA A 34 -2.65 -5.95 -5.45
C ALA A 34 -2.60 -4.43 -5.24
N PHE A 35 -3.75 -3.76 -5.35
CA PHE A 35 -3.91 -2.33 -5.12
C PHE A 35 -4.95 -2.14 -4.01
N MET A 36 -4.55 -1.52 -2.91
CA MET A 36 -5.39 -1.38 -1.72
C MET A 36 -6.09 -0.03 -1.65
N SER A 37 -7.24 -0.01 -1.00
CA SER A 37 -8.01 1.21 -0.74
C SER A 37 -7.58 1.91 0.54
N CYS A 38 -8.04 3.14 0.70
CA CYS A 38 -7.92 3.93 1.93
C CYS A 38 -8.61 3.22 3.11
N MET A 39 -9.68 2.45 2.84
CA MET A 39 -10.34 1.63 3.85
C MET A 39 -9.41 0.55 4.40
N PHE A 40 -8.64 -0.13 3.55
CA PHE A 40 -7.63 -1.09 4.02
C PHE A 40 -6.61 -0.41 4.93
N SER A 41 -6.09 0.75 4.54
CA SER A 41 -5.13 1.52 5.34
C SER A 41 -5.67 1.89 6.72
N ASN A 42 -6.94 2.27 6.82
CA ASN A 42 -7.60 2.53 8.09
C ASN A 42 -7.73 1.27 8.96
N GLN A 43 -8.10 0.13 8.35
CA GLN A 43 -8.18 -1.14 9.08
C GLN A 43 -6.83 -1.56 9.65
N MET A 44 -5.74 -1.37 8.90
CA MET A 44 -4.38 -1.66 9.39
C MET A 44 -4.01 -0.82 10.61
N LYS A 45 -4.32 0.49 10.60
CA LYS A 45 -4.09 1.38 11.75
C LYS A 45 -4.90 0.93 12.97
N THR A 46 -6.21 0.72 12.82
CA THR A 46 -7.09 0.30 13.92
C THR A 46 -6.67 -1.06 14.49
N SER A 47 -6.38 -2.05 13.65
CA SER A 47 -5.87 -3.35 14.11
C SER A 47 -4.51 -3.24 14.80
N PHE A 48 -3.68 -2.27 14.44
CA PHE A 48 -2.39 -2.08 15.11
C PHE A 48 -2.56 -1.47 16.50
N GLU A 49 -3.50 -0.55 16.69
CA GLU A 49 -3.85 -0.04 18.02
C GLU A 49 -4.33 -1.17 18.94
N GLU A 50 -5.13 -2.11 18.42
CA GLU A 50 -5.55 -3.31 19.17
C GLU A 50 -4.37 -4.24 19.48
N PHE A 51 -3.48 -4.45 18.51
CA PHE A 51 -2.24 -5.21 18.71
C PHE A 51 -1.37 -4.59 19.81
N GLN A 52 -1.25 -3.27 19.86
CA GLN A 52 -0.45 -2.57 20.86
C GLN A 52 -1.03 -2.72 22.28
N LYS A 53 -2.35 -2.84 22.42
CA LYS A 53 -3.02 -3.06 23.72
C LYS A 53 -2.71 -4.43 24.32
N ASP A 54 -2.79 -5.50 23.52
CA ASP A 54 -2.46 -6.86 23.97
C ASP A 54 -1.84 -7.71 22.84
N LYS A 55 -0.51 -7.63 22.72
CA LYS A 55 0.27 -8.36 21.70
C LYS A 55 0.10 -9.87 21.77
N LYS A 56 -0.18 -10.44 22.95
CA LYS A 56 -0.26 -11.89 23.16
C LYS A 56 -1.61 -12.45 22.74
N LYS A 57 -2.68 -11.68 22.94
CA LYS A 57 -4.05 -12.08 22.59
C LYS A 57 -4.52 -11.56 21.24
N PHE A 58 -3.75 -10.67 20.60
CA PHE A 58 -4.08 -10.16 19.27
C PHE A 58 -4.35 -11.30 18.28
N LYS A 59 -5.48 -11.19 17.59
CA LYS A 59 -5.85 -12.06 16.49
C LYS A 59 -6.14 -11.20 15.27
N VAL A 60 -5.70 -11.68 14.12
CA VAL A 60 -6.04 -11.06 12.83
C VAL A 60 -7.55 -11.14 12.65
N SER A 61 -8.17 -10.02 12.28
CA SER A 61 -9.62 -9.95 12.07
C SER A 61 -10.02 -10.69 10.80
N GLU A 62 -11.24 -11.23 10.78
CA GLU A 62 -11.82 -11.86 9.58
C GLU A 62 -11.78 -10.93 8.36
N LEU A 63 -11.95 -9.62 8.59
CA LEU A 63 -11.86 -8.63 7.54
C LEU A 63 -10.47 -8.59 6.88
N LEU A 64 -9.39 -8.60 7.68
CA LEU A 64 -8.02 -8.63 7.16
C LEU A 64 -7.70 -9.97 6.49
N HIS A 65 -8.24 -11.08 6.99
CA HIS A 65 -8.15 -12.37 6.32
C HIS A 65 -8.74 -12.33 4.90
N ARG A 66 -9.87 -11.63 4.71
CA ARG A 66 -10.52 -11.49 3.41
C ARG A 66 -9.74 -10.63 2.42
N TYR A 67 -8.93 -9.67 2.89
CA TYR A 67 -8.00 -8.96 2.02
C TYR A 67 -6.87 -9.87 1.52
N ASP A 68 -6.29 -10.67 2.41
CA ASP A 68 -5.17 -11.56 2.10
C ASP A 68 -5.52 -12.63 1.05
N ILE A 69 -6.73 -13.20 1.11
CA ILE A 69 -7.21 -14.16 0.11
C ILE A 69 -7.78 -13.51 -1.16
N GLY A 70 -7.66 -12.19 -1.30
CA GLY A 70 -8.15 -11.45 -2.46
C GLY A 70 -9.68 -11.48 -2.60
N GLU A 71 -10.42 -11.60 -1.49
CA GLU A 71 -11.88 -11.50 -1.47
C GLU A 71 -12.39 -10.06 -1.40
N LEU A 72 -11.55 -9.15 -0.90
CA LEU A 72 -11.79 -7.72 -0.77
C LEU A 72 -10.78 -6.90 -1.60
N PRO A 73 -11.20 -5.74 -2.14
CA PRO A 73 -12.59 -5.25 -2.17
C PRO A 73 -13.53 -6.17 -2.97
N VAL A 74 -14.84 -6.12 -2.67
CA VAL A 74 -15.83 -7.04 -3.29
C VAL A 74 -15.92 -6.82 -4.79
N LEU A 75 -15.91 -5.56 -5.22
CA LEU A 75 -15.72 -5.16 -6.61
C LEU A 75 -14.22 -5.21 -6.90
N GLY A 76 -13.81 -5.93 -7.95
CA GLY A 76 -12.38 -6.17 -8.24
C GLY A 76 -11.78 -7.39 -7.51
N ARG A 77 -12.62 -8.33 -7.05
CA ARG A 77 -12.17 -9.56 -6.39
C ARG A 77 -11.24 -10.38 -7.30
N THR A 78 -10.00 -10.59 -6.86
CA THR A 78 -8.99 -11.35 -7.63
C THR A 78 -8.90 -12.81 -7.21
N ARG A 79 -9.22 -13.13 -5.95
CA ARG A 79 -8.98 -14.44 -5.31
C ARG A 79 -7.50 -14.89 -5.35
N LEU A 80 -6.59 -13.93 -5.51
CA LEU A 80 -5.15 -14.17 -5.46
C LEU A 80 -4.67 -13.98 -4.03
N MET A 81 -3.94 -14.95 -3.51
CA MET A 81 -3.44 -14.90 -2.13
C MET A 81 -2.14 -14.11 -2.03
N TRP A 82 -1.98 -13.33 -0.96
CA TRP A 82 -0.72 -12.67 -0.65
C TRP A 82 0.38 -13.68 -0.34
N ASP A 83 1.61 -13.37 -0.77
CA ASP A 83 2.79 -14.21 -0.58
C ASP A 83 2.66 -15.64 -1.16
N LEU A 84 1.71 -15.83 -2.09
CA LEU A 84 1.58 -17.05 -2.88
C LEU A 84 1.37 -16.71 -4.35
N ASP A 85 0.36 -15.89 -4.62
CA ASP A 85 0.04 -15.41 -5.97
C ASP A 85 0.50 -13.98 -6.17
N VAL A 86 0.24 -13.10 -5.20
CA VAL A 86 0.55 -11.67 -5.27
C VAL A 86 2.00 -11.41 -4.84
N THR A 87 2.76 -10.72 -5.67
CA THR A 87 4.20 -10.44 -5.42
C THR A 87 4.46 -9.09 -4.76
N CYS A 88 3.76 -8.03 -5.18
CA CYS A 88 3.71 -6.75 -4.48
C CYS A 88 2.26 -6.28 -4.28
N MET A 89 2.05 -5.57 -3.18
CA MET A 89 0.83 -4.84 -2.86
C MET A 89 1.13 -3.35 -2.75
N TYR A 90 0.39 -2.52 -3.48
CA TYR A 90 0.46 -1.07 -3.42
C TYR A 90 -0.61 -0.50 -2.51
N VAL A 91 -0.23 0.43 -1.64
CA VAL A 91 -1.11 0.99 -0.62
C VAL A 91 -0.99 2.52 -0.58
N PRO A 92 -2.08 3.27 -0.79
CA PRO A 92 -2.12 4.69 -0.48
C PRO A 92 -2.33 4.88 1.03
N LEU A 93 -1.63 5.86 1.60
CA LEU A 93 -1.69 6.12 3.04
C LEU A 93 -1.78 7.61 3.32
N ASN A 94 -2.87 8.00 3.98
CA ASN A 94 -3.01 9.34 4.53
C ASN A 94 -2.29 9.41 5.89
N VAL A 95 -1.34 10.34 6.02
CA VAL A 95 -0.54 10.57 7.24
C VAL A 95 -0.93 11.88 7.96
N GLY A 96 -2.20 12.27 7.83
CA GLY A 96 -2.80 13.44 8.47
C GLY A 96 -3.36 14.41 7.43
N LYS A 97 -2.54 15.38 7.03
CA LYS A 97 -2.82 16.31 5.92
C LYS A 97 -1.80 16.08 4.82
N HIS A 98 -1.50 14.83 4.50
CA HIS A 98 -0.53 14.46 3.49
C HIS A 98 -0.79 13.03 3.02
N TRP A 99 -0.60 12.79 1.73
CA TRP A 99 -0.72 11.46 1.14
C TRP A 99 0.67 10.94 0.74
N ILE A 100 0.95 9.72 1.17
CA ILE A 100 2.09 8.94 0.70
C ILE A 100 1.59 7.64 0.07
N SER A 101 2.47 6.90 -0.58
CA SER A 101 2.20 5.56 -1.06
C SER A 101 3.33 4.60 -0.71
N MET A 102 3.05 3.31 -0.78
CA MET A 102 4.07 2.27 -0.54
C MET A 102 3.87 1.06 -1.45
N CYS A 103 4.97 0.38 -1.79
CA CYS A 103 4.94 -1.01 -2.29
C CYS A 103 5.41 -1.93 -1.18
N VAL A 104 4.55 -2.88 -0.81
CA VAL A 104 4.87 -4.00 0.06
C VAL A 104 5.30 -5.15 -0.84
N ASN A 105 6.56 -5.56 -0.77
CA ASN A 105 7.09 -6.70 -1.50
C ASN A 105 7.13 -7.93 -0.58
N PHE A 106 6.35 -8.96 -0.94
CA PHE A 106 6.22 -10.17 -0.14
C PHE A 106 7.48 -11.05 -0.21
N PHE A 107 8.14 -11.10 -1.37
CA PHE A 107 9.35 -11.88 -1.57
C PHE A 107 10.54 -11.36 -0.74
N SER A 108 10.81 -10.06 -0.80
CA SER A 108 11.89 -9.44 -0.03
C SER A 108 11.50 -9.07 1.40
N GLN A 109 10.22 -9.24 1.78
CA GLN A 109 9.69 -8.84 3.09
C GLN A 109 10.04 -7.39 3.44
N SER A 110 9.80 -6.50 2.48
CA SER A 110 10.15 -5.09 2.57
C SER A 110 9.00 -4.18 2.17
N ILE A 111 8.98 -2.98 2.71
CA ILE A 111 8.08 -1.90 2.35
C ILE A 111 8.93 -0.74 1.86
N GLU A 112 8.73 -0.38 0.60
CA GLU A 112 9.31 0.82 0.02
C GLU A 112 8.26 1.93 0.04
N VAL A 113 8.61 3.08 0.63
CA VAL A 113 7.73 4.23 0.82
C VAL A 113 8.07 5.34 -0.16
N PHE A 114 7.05 5.89 -0.82
CA PHE A 114 7.13 6.99 -1.76
C PHE A 114 6.45 8.23 -1.18
N ASP A 115 7.23 9.29 -0.99
CA ASP A 115 6.75 10.55 -0.40
C ASP A 115 7.34 11.75 -1.17
N CYS A 116 6.48 12.57 -1.78
CA CYS A 116 6.90 13.77 -2.51
C CYS A 116 7.43 14.91 -1.63
N GLU A 117 7.25 14.85 -0.30
CA GLU A 117 7.90 15.75 0.65
C GLU A 117 9.25 15.21 1.16
N GLY A 118 9.52 13.92 0.93
CA GLY A 118 10.74 13.25 1.40
C GLY A 118 10.84 13.13 2.93
N LEU A 119 9.71 13.16 3.63
CA LEU A 119 9.63 13.04 5.08
C LEU A 119 9.56 11.57 5.51
N LYS A 120 9.89 11.33 6.78
CA LYS A 120 9.82 9.99 7.39
C LYS A 120 8.56 9.86 8.25
N HIS A 121 7.63 9.03 7.80
CA HIS A 121 6.35 8.71 8.45
C HIS A 121 6.38 7.35 9.16
N ASN A 122 7.43 7.11 9.95
CA ASN A 122 7.71 5.79 10.52
C ASN A 122 6.54 5.25 11.36
N LYS A 123 5.86 6.11 12.12
CA LYS A 123 4.74 5.70 12.99
C LYS A 123 3.53 5.26 12.19
N GLU A 124 3.28 5.90 11.06
CA GLU A 124 2.14 5.61 10.19
C GLU A 124 2.37 4.39 9.31
N VAL A 125 3.63 4.07 8.99
CA VAL A 125 4.04 2.89 8.20
C VAL A 125 4.25 1.64 9.08
N GLU A 126 4.62 1.82 10.34
CA GLU A 126 4.83 0.72 11.32
C GLU A 126 3.68 -0.31 11.38
N PRO A 127 2.39 0.08 11.38
CA PRO A 127 1.27 -0.87 11.32
C PRO A 127 1.41 -1.93 10.23
N PHE A 128 1.83 -1.52 9.03
CA PHE A 128 1.95 -2.39 7.87
C PHE A 128 3.12 -3.35 8.05
N ALA A 129 4.29 -2.84 8.46
CA ALA A 129 5.49 -3.64 8.67
C ALA A 129 5.29 -4.75 9.71
N PHE A 130 4.48 -4.50 10.74
CA PHE A 130 4.17 -5.48 11.78
C PHE A 130 3.03 -6.43 11.42
N LEU A 131 1.94 -5.93 10.86
CA LEU A 131 0.72 -6.73 10.71
C LEU A 131 0.71 -7.59 9.45
N ILE A 132 1.28 -7.13 8.33
CA ILE A 132 1.30 -7.91 7.08
C ILE A 132 1.87 -9.32 7.26
N PRO A 133 3.08 -9.52 7.83
CA PRO A 133 3.61 -10.87 8.06
C PRO A 133 2.72 -11.73 9.00
N ARG A 134 1.94 -11.11 9.89
CA ARG A 134 0.99 -11.80 10.78
C ARG A 134 -0.27 -12.22 10.05
N ILE A 135 -0.78 -11.38 9.14
CA ILE A 135 -1.94 -11.65 8.30
C ILE A 135 -1.61 -12.80 7.34
N VAL A 136 -0.50 -12.71 6.62
CA VAL A 136 -0.04 -13.78 5.71
C VAL A 136 0.09 -15.09 6.47
N LYS A 137 0.77 -15.11 7.63
CA LYS A 137 0.91 -16.34 8.41
C LYS A 137 -0.42 -16.90 8.94
N SER A 138 -1.39 -16.06 9.26
CA SER A 138 -2.65 -16.51 9.87
C SER A 138 -3.58 -17.16 8.85
N VAL A 139 -3.51 -16.77 7.58
CA VAL A 139 -4.28 -17.37 6.48
C VAL A 139 -3.65 -18.67 5.98
N HIS A 140 -2.32 -18.71 5.88
CA HIS A 140 -1.63 -19.86 5.30
C HIS A 140 -1.61 -21.06 6.28
N SER A 141 -2.12 -22.21 5.83
CA SER A 141 -2.42 -23.38 6.69
C SER A 141 -1.19 -24.07 7.34
N SER A 142 -1.43 -24.88 8.38
CA SER A 142 -0.47 -25.50 9.31
C SER A 142 0.72 -26.26 8.73
N LYS A 143 0.73 -26.62 7.44
CA LYS A 143 1.88 -27.31 6.82
C LYS A 143 3.07 -26.37 6.56
N SER A 144 2.87 -25.06 6.41
CA SER A 144 3.94 -24.05 6.30
C SER A 144 4.22 -23.29 7.61
N ARG A 145 3.34 -23.42 8.62
CA ARG A 145 3.47 -22.70 9.92
C ARG A 145 4.78 -22.94 10.65
N GLN A 146 5.46 -24.07 10.39
CA GLN A 146 6.76 -24.39 11.00
C GLN A 146 7.95 -23.63 10.37
N GLN A 147 7.77 -22.93 9.25
CA GLN A 147 8.89 -22.26 8.55
C GLN A 147 8.72 -20.75 8.37
N LEU A 148 7.51 -20.19 8.45
CA LEU A 148 7.33 -18.74 8.36
C LEU A 148 7.67 -18.05 9.69
N LYS A 149 8.90 -17.52 9.76
CA LYS A 149 9.33 -16.61 10.80
C LYS A 149 8.54 -15.31 10.65
N VAL A 150 7.77 -14.94 11.67
CA VAL A 150 7.01 -13.68 11.68
C VAL A 150 7.97 -12.57 12.06
N GLU A 151 8.79 -12.14 11.12
CA GLU A 151 9.63 -10.97 11.29
C GLU A 151 8.89 -9.74 10.78
N GLN A 152 9.20 -8.59 11.38
CA GLN A 152 8.72 -7.31 10.88
C GLN A 152 9.36 -7.07 9.52
N TYR A 153 8.56 -6.63 8.55
CA TYR A 153 9.09 -6.25 7.24
C TYR A 153 10.02 -5.03 7.38
N THR A 154 11.09 -5.02 6.60
CA THR A 154 12.00 -3.88 6.55
C THR A 154 11.33 -2.69 5.88
N VAL A 155 11.66 -1.47 6.28
CA VAL A 155 11.07 -0.25 5.68
C VAL A 155 12.19 0.62 5.12
N SER A 156 12.08 0.97 3.84
CA SER A 156 12.94 1.93 3.15
C SER A 156 12.10 3.11 2.64
N TYR A 157 12.74 4.27 2.52
CA TYR A 157 12.14 5.47 1.92
C TYR A 157 12.88 5.79 0.64
N THR A 158 12.15 5.84 -0.46
CA THR A 158 12.70 6.20 -1.77
C THR A 158 13.09 7.67 -1.76
N PRO A 159 14.34 8.01 -2.08
CA PRO A 159 14.74 9.40 -2.20
C PRO A 159 13.96 10.11 -3.31
N MET A 160 13.15 11.09 -2.94
CA MET A 160 12.44 11.95 -3.90
C MET A 160 13.17 13.28 -4.09
N PRO A 161 13.07 13.91 -5.27
CA PRO A 161 13.63 15.24 -5.49
C PRO A 161 13.10 16.24 -4.46
N TYR A 162 13.97 17.15 -4.01
CA TYR A 162 13.60 18.20 -3.06
C TYR A 162 12.57 19.16 -3.66
N LEU A 163 11.56 19.53 -2.87
CA LEU A 163 10.45 20.42 -3.28
C LEU A 163 9.73 19.95 -4.54
N LEU A 164 9.46 18.65 -4.63
CA LEU A 164 8.77 18.07 -5.78
C LEU A 164 7.35 18.64 -5.91
N ASN A 165 6.60 18.67 -4.81
CA ASN A 165 5.23 19.21 -4.74
C ASN A 165 5.23 20.68 -4.30
N LYS A 166 5.35 21.65 -5.23
CA LYS A 166 5.39 23.07 -4.86
C LYS A 166 4.02 23.65 -4.49
N SER A 167 2.93 22.99 -4.87
CA SER A 167 1.57 23.46 -4.56
C SER A 167 1.14 23.13 -3.13
N ASN A 168 1.80 22.17 -2.48
CA ASN A 168 1.43 21.55 -1.20
C ASN A 168 0.05 20.86 -1.20
N SER A 169 -0.69 20.85 -2.32
CA SER A 169 -2.02 20.21 -2.42
C SER A 169 -2.02 18.97 -3.33
N ASP A 170 -0.98 18.77 -4.14
CA ASP A 170 -0.92 17.70 -5.13
C ASP A 170 -0.39 16.35 -4.56
N CYS A 171 -0.23 16.22 -3.24
CA CYS A 171 0.34 15.02 -2.60
C CYS A 171 -0.40 13.72 -2.95
N GLY A 172 -1.73 13.78 -3.08
CA GLY A 172 -2.53 12.63 -3.52
C GLY A 172 -2.24 12.22 -4.97
N VAL A 173 -2.02 13.20 -5.86
CA VAL A 173 -1.65 12.95 -7.26
C VAL A 173 -0.27 12.30 -7.32
N TYR A 174 0.69 12.84 -6.55
CA TYR A 174 2.02 12.24 -6.42
C TYR A 174 1.97 10.82 -5.87
N ALA A 175 1.19 10.54 -4.83
CA ALA A 175 1.06 9.20 -4.27
C ALA A 175 0.59 8.18 -5.31
N LEU A 176 -0.40 8.54 -6.14
CA LEU A 176 -0.89 7.69 -7.24
C LEU A 176 0.13 7.56 -8.37
N LYS A 177 0.78 8.66 -8.78
CA LYS A 177 1.78 8.66 -9.85
C LYS A 177 3.04 7.89 -9.48
N HIS A 178 3.44 7.92 -8.21
CA HIS A 178 4.55 7.10 -7.72
C HIS A 178 4.20 5.61 -7.76
N ILE A 179 2.97 5.22 -7.41
CA ILE A 179 2.49 3.83 -7.57
C ILE A 179 2.57 3.42 -9.04
N GLU A 180 2.01 4.23 -9.94
CA GLU A 180 2.02 3.98 -11.39
C GLU A 180 3.46 3.84 -11.92
N CYS A 181 4.36 4.75 -11.55
CA CYS A 181 5.75 4.71 -11.99
C CYS A 181 6.49 3.47 -11.47
N HIS A 182 6.41 3.19 -10.16
CA HIS A 182 7.07 2.03 -9.57
C HIS A 182 6.55 0.73 -10.21
N TYR A 183 5.22 0.62 -10.39
CA TYR A 183 4.60 -0.54 -11.00
C TYR A 183 5.03 -0.78 -12.46
N LEU A 184 5.09 0.29 -13.26
CA LEU A 184 5.47 0.22 -14.68
C LEU A 184 6.99 0.23 -14.91
N GLY A 185 7.80 0.33 -13.84
CA GLY A 185 9.26 0.45 -13.95
C GLY A 185 9.71 1.77 -14.59
N LEU A 186 8.95 2.84 -14.38
CA LEU A 186 9.26 4.19 -14.86
C LEU A 186 10.06 4.98 -13.84
N GLU A 187 10.94 5.86 -14.34
CA GLU A 187 11.71 6.77 -13.51
C GLU A 187 10.82 7.79 -12.80
N PHE A 188 10.95 7.94 -11.47
CA PHE A 188 10.20 8.93 -10.69
C PHE A 188 10.48 10.37 -11.13
N SER A 189 11.63 10.63 -11.75
CA SER A 189 11.97 11.95 -12.32
C SER A 189 10.99 12.41 -13.41
N LEU A 190 10.22 11.48 -13.99
CA LEU A 190 9.15 11.77 -14.93
C LEU A 190 7.91 12.37 -14.28
N VAL A 191 7.81 12.44 -12.95
CA VAL A 191 6.66 13.01 -12.24
C VAL A 191 7.09 14.32 -11.59
N ASN A 192 6.51 15.44 -12.01
CA ASN A 192 6.77 16.76 -11.44
C ASN A 192 5.60 17.72 -11.69
N ASP A 193 5.60 18.87 -11.02
CA ASP A 193 4.49 19.84 -11.08
C ASP A 193 4.08 20.29 -12.49
N ASN A 194 4.95 20.15 -13.50
CA ASN A 194 4.64 20.55 -14.87
C ASN A 194 3.85 19.50 -15.65
N ASN A 195 3.77 18.25 -15.17
CA ASN A 195 3.19 17.14 -15.93
C ASN A 195 2.22 16.24 -15.15
N ILE A 196 1.92 16.61 -13.90
CA ILE A 196 0.92 15.91 -13.08
C ILE A 196 -0.51 16.45 -13.29
N ARG A 197 -0.69 17.51 -14.10
CA ARG A 197 -1.98 18.14 -14.39
C ARG A 197 -2.36 17.99 -15.85
#